data_AF-A0A6I2MAH7-F1
#
_entry.id   AF-A0A6I2MAH7-F1
#
_cell.length_a   1.000
_cell.length_b   1.000
_cell.length_c   1.000
_cell.angle_alpha   90.00
_cell.angle_beta   90.00
_cell.angle_gamma   90.00
#
_symmetry.space_group_name_H-M   'P 1'
#
loop_
_entity.id
_entity.type
_entity.pdbx_description
1 polymer ?
#
loop_
_entity_poly.entity_id
_entity_poly.type
_entity_poly.pdbx_seq_one_letter_code
_entity_poly.pdbx_strand_id
1 'polypeptide(L)'
;MTGMIELQRAFFSESSKVIFRNTEFTVSLFKYPSGVEAIELKNSRGRMVVLPYMGQMIWDLEFDGADLKMKNMFSQPKKAEQVIDTYGCFAFHSGLISNGCPGPEDNHELHGEMACSVMDKAWFEITDKGIKVCGETEYVKGFGHHYMASPSVEMVSGESFIKMNMTVKNLSGAEMPLQYMCHTNYAYLDQAVMKQNIPQDAFKLRESIPGHVKPTEKWLNYNKKLLNGEESLTQLTNPDMYDPEIVFFADELNQYEDIAEFEMVSPNDVTFFTKFKTAELKYATRWLLHNTDQQVGAFVLPATCRPEGFKAAEKAGTLISLKAGEERSFTVVTGKK
;
A
#
# COMPACT_ATOMS: atom_id res chain seq x y z
N MET A 1 17.39 -1.94 -20.38
CA MET A 1 16.19 -2.74 -20.69
C MET A 1 16.66 -4.04 -21.30
N THR A 2 16.30 -5.20 -20.74
CA THR A 2 16.74 -6.51 -21.25
C THR A 2 15.54 -7.42 -21.45
N GLY A 3 14.57 -6.92 -22.23
CA GLY A 3 13.36 -7.63 -22.65
C GLY A 3 12.08 -7.03 -22.07
N MET A 4 11.04 -6.96 -22.91
CA MET A 4 9.68 -6.60 -22.51
C MET A 4 8.73 -7.70 -22.97
N ILE A 5 7.76 -8.08 -22.12
CA ILE A 5 6.71 -9.05 -22.47
C ILE A 5 5.36 -8.43 -22.15
N GLU A 6 4.61 -8.04 -23.19
CA GLU A 6 3.23 -7.61 -23.01
C GLU A 6 2.34 -8.77 -22.59
N LEU A 7 1.44 -8.51 -21.65
CA LEU A 7 0.49 -9.49 -21.18
C LEU A 7 -0.86 -9.27 -21.85
N GLN A 8 -1.51 -10.39 -22.14
CA GLN A 8 -2.89 -10.41 -22.60
C GLN A 8 -3.71 -11.22 -21.60
N ARG A 9 -4.95 -10.79 -21.32
CA ARG A 9 -5.87 -11.51 -20.42
C ARG A 9 -6.09 -12.98 -20.82
N ALA A 10 -5.97 -13.29 -22.11
CA ALA A 10 -6.07 -14.64 -22.65
C ALA A 10 -4.95 -15.60 -22.16
N PHE A 11 -3.84 -15.07 -21.63
CA PHE A 11 -2.75 -15.89 -21.11
C PHE A 11 -3.08 -16.52 -19.75
N PHE A 12 -4.12 -16.03 -19.06
CA PHE A 12 -4.48 -16.42 -17.70
C PHE A 12 -5.60 -17.47 -17.70
N SER A 13 -5.29 -18.65 -17.15
CA SER A 13 -6.22 -19.77 -16.93
C SER A 13 -6.21 -20.21 -15.48
N GLU A 14 -7.23 -20.94 -15.04
CA GLU A 14 -7.27 -21.51 -13.68
C GLU A 14 -6.08 -22.46 -13.40
N SER A 15 -5.65 -23.21 -14.41
CA SER A 15 -4.38 -23.93 -14.34
C SER A 15 -3.23 -22.94 -14.42
N SER A 16 -2.38 -22.92 -13.39
CA SER A 16 -1.14 -22.16 -13.37
C SER A 16 -0.19 -22.63 -14.48
N LYS A 17 0.45 -21.67 -15.15
CA LYS A 17 1.40 -21.91 -16.24
C LYS A 17 2.65 -21.07 -16.06
N VAL A 18 3.81 -21.73 -16.08
CA VAL A 18 5.11 -21.05 -16.09
C VAL A 18 5.35 -20.48 -17.49
N ILE A 19 5.62 -19.17 -17.57
CA ILE A 19 5.86 -18.45 -18.83
C ILE A 19 7.31 -17.95 -18.97
N PHE A 20 8.05 -17.88 -17.86
CA PHE A 20 9.45 -17.50 -17.84
C PHE A 20 10.15 -18.22 -16.69
N ARG A 21 11.36 -18.68 -16.95
CA ARG A 21 12.25 -19.26 -15.93
C ARG A 21 13.70 -19.02 -16.29
N ASN A 22 14.49 -18.62 -15.31
CA ASN A 22 15.95 -18.69 -15.37
C ASN A 22 16.46 -19.26 -14.03
N THR A 23 17.75 -19.09 -13.73
CA THR A 23 18.37 -19.59 -12.49
C THR A 23 17.86 -18.90 -11.23
N GLU A 24 17.40 -17.65 -11.35
CA GLU A 24 16.93 -16.85 -10.22
C GLU A 24 15.40 -16.83 -10.14
N PHE A 25 14.73 -16.61 -11.26
CA PHE A 25 13.32 -16.29 -11.32
C PHE A 25 12.47 -17.41 -11.92
N THR A 26 11.25 -17.55 -11.40
CA THR A 26 10.14 -18.24 -12.08
C THR A 26 8.93 -17.31 -12.10
N VAL A 27 8.34 -17.14 -13.29
CA VAL A 27 7.11 -16.37 -13.51
C VAL A 27 6.01 -17.34 -13.92
N SER A 28 4.90 -17.34 -13.18
CA SER A 28 3.71 -18.12 -13.53
C SER A 28 2.49 -17.20 -13.67
N LEU A 29 1.62 -17.53 -14.61
CA LEU A 29 0.32 -16.87 -14.78
C LEU A 29 -0.79 -17.84 -14.39
N PHE A 30 -1.78 -17.34 -13.66
CA PHE A 30 -2.96 -18.11 -13.28
C PHE A 30 -4.17 -17.22 -13.05
N LYS A 31 -5.34 -17.83 -12.88
CA LYS A 31 -6.59 -17.13 -12.56
C LYS A 31 -7.19 -17.78 -11.32
N TYR A 32 -7.51 -16.97 -10.32
CA TYR A 32 -8.23 -17.45 -9.14
C TYR A 32 -9.62 -17.96 -9.54
N PRO A 33 -10.22 -18.89 -8.78
CA PRO A 33 -11.62 -19.29 -8.97
C PRO A 33 -12.62 -18.11 -8.96
N SER A 34 -12.30 -17.01 -8.28
CA SER A 34 -13.05 -15.74 -8.36
C SER A 34 -13.01 -15.04 -9.73
N GLY A 35 -12.22 -15.57 -10.67
CA GLY A 35 -12.02 -15.03 -12.01
C GLY A 35 -11.01 -13.90 -12.10
N VAL A 36 -10.27 -13.60 -11.02
CA VAL A 36 -9.23 -12.56 -10.98
C VAL A 36 -7.89 -13.12 -11.52
N GLU A 37 -7.31 -12.44 -12.49
CA GLU A 37 -6.00 -12.77 -13.06
C GLU A 37 -4.85 -12.45 -12.10
N ALA A 38 -3.85 -13.33 -12.04
CA ALA A 38 -2.72 -13.20 -11.14
C ALA A 38 -1.40 -13.65 -11.78
N ILE A 39 -0.34 -12.93 -11.41
CA ILE A 39 1.05 -13.25 -11.70
C ILE A 39 1.68 -13.73 -10.40
N GLU A 40 2.28 -14.92 -10.40
CA GLU A 40 3.22 -15.33 -9.36
C GLU A 40 4.65 -15.13 -9.85
N LEU A 41 5.41 -14.33 -9.11
CA LEU A 41 6.83 -14.10 -9.33
C LEU A 41 7.61 -14.69 -8.15
N LYS A 42 8.55 -15.58 -8.44
CA LYS A 42 9.44 -16.20 -7.45
C LYS A 42 10.88 -15.83 -7.75
N ASN A 43 11.65 -15.52 -6.71
CA ASN A 43 13.11 -15.44 -6.76
C ASN A 43 13.72 -16.46 -5.78
N SER A 44 15.04 -16.43 -5.57
CA SER A 44 15.71 -17.36 -4.65
C SER A 44 15.36 -17.16 -3.17
N ARG A 45 14.76 -16.02 -2.81
CA ARG A 45 14.44 -15.60 -1.44
C ARG A 45 12.95 -15.66 -1.12
N GLY A 46 12.06 -15.74 -2.10
CA GLY A 46 10.62 -15.63 -1.83
C GLY A 46 9.70 -15.59 -3.04
N ARG A 47 8.48 -15.12 -2.80
CA ARG A 47 7.41 -15.02 -3.80
C ARG A 47 6.60 -13.73 -3.63
N MET A 48 6.07 -13.25 -4.74
CA MET A 48 5.13 -12.13 -4.82
C MET A 48 4.00 -12.52 -5.77
N VAL A 49 2.76 -12.25 -5.37
CA VAL A 49 1.58 -12.40 -6.24
C VAL A 49 1.04 -11.02 -6.56
N VAL A 50 0.95 -10.67 -7.85
CA VAL A 50 0.44 -9.39 -8.34
C VAL A 50 -0.84 -9.62 -9.14
N LEU A 51 -1.83 -8.75 -8.99
CA LEU A 51 -3.08 -8.74 -9.74
C LEU A 51 -2.96 -7.73 -10.91
N PRO A 52 -2.38 -8.12 -12.06
CA PRO A 52 -1.95 -7.16 -13.10
C PRO A 52 -3.06 -6.29 -13.67
N TYR A 53 -4.31 -6.71 -13.54
CA TYR A 53 -5.48 -6.06 -14.14
C TYR A 53 -6.46 -5.45 -13.13
N MET A 54 -6.10 -5.41 -11.84
CA MET A 54 -6.93 -4.89 -10.76
C MET A 54 -6.09 -4.01 -9.84
N GLY A 55 -6.01 -2.72 -10.16
CA GLY A 55 -5.20 -1.69 -9.49
C GLY A 55 -3.71 -2.00 -9.40
N GLN A 56 -3.26 -3.05 -10.09
CA GLN A 56 -1.97 -3.70 -9.89
C GLN A 56 -1.66 -4.04 -8.42
N MET A 57 -2.68 -4.48 -7.66
CA MET A 57 -2.51 -4.86 -6.26
C MET A 57 -1.46 -5.97 -6.10
N ILE A 58 -0.72 -5.92 -5.00
CA ILE A 58 0.14 -7.00 -4.55
C ILE A 58 -0.69 -7.85 -3.58
N TRP A 59 -1.18 -8.99 -4.05
CA TRP A 59 -2.03 -9.87 -3.26
C TRP A 59 -1.25 -10.56 -2.14
N ASP A 60 -0.10 -11.16 -2.45
CA ASP A 60 0.76 -11.85 -1.48
C ASP A 60 2.21 -11.39 -1.61
N LEU A 61 2.93 -11.39 -0.49
CA LEU A 61 4.37 -11.18 -0.45
C LEU A 61 4.98 -12.03 0.67
N GLU A 62 5.97 -12.84 0.34
CA GLU A 62 6.65 -13.74 1.27
C GLU A 62 8.14 -13.77 0.96
N PHE A 63 8.97 -13.67 2.00
CA PHE A 63 10.42 -13.79 1.90
C PHE A 63 10.97 -14.61 3.06
N ASP A 64 11.87 -15.54 2.77
CA ASP A 64 12.57 -16.38 3.76
C ASP A 64 11.63 -17.14 4.70
N GLY A 65 10.47 -17.56 4.18
CA GLY A 65 9.43 -18.25 4.94
C GLY A 65 8.58 -17.33 5.84
N ALA A 66 8.79 -16.02 5.82
CA ALA A 66 7.91 -15.06 6.49
C ALA A 66 6.86 -14.53 5.50
N ASP A 67 5.58 -14.66 5.86
CA ASP A 67 4.48 -13.98 5.18
C ASP A 67 4.42 -12.51 5.65
N LEU A 68 4.54 -11.57 4.72
CA LEU A 68 4.51 -10.14 5.01
C LEU A 68 3.08 -9.58 5.04
N LYS A 69 2.09 -10.37 4.61
CA LYS A 69 0.69 -9.94 4.48
C LYS A 69 -0.08 -10.04 5.79
N MET A 70 -0.97 -9.08 6.02
CA MET A 70 -1.92 -9.11 7.14
C MET A 70 -2.71 -10.41 7.19
N LYS A 71 -3.03 -10.85 8.40
CA LYS A 71 -4.07 -11.87 8.59
C LYS A 71 -5.42 -11.24 8.25
N ASN A 72 -6.21 -11.94 7.45
CA ASN A 72 -7.53 -11.50 7.02
C ASN A 72 -8.41 -12.71 6.66
N MET A 73 -9.69 -12.46 6.38
CA MET A 73 -10.71 -13.46 6.07
C MET A 73 -10.83 -13.83 4.57
N PHE A 74 -10.11 -13.14 3.67
CA PHE A 74 -10.22 -13.36 2.22
C PHE A 74 -9.30 -14.51 1.77
N SER A 75 -9.90 -15.61 1.33
CA SER A 75 -9.16 -16.76 0.79
C SER A 75 -8.60 -16.53 -0.62
N GLN A 76 -9.14 -15.55 -1.35
CA GLN A 76 -8.75 -15.17 -2.70
C GLN A 76 -9.20 -13.72 -2.97
N PRO A 77 -8.58 -13.01 -3.93
CA PRO A 77 -9.09 -11.71 -4.36
C PRO A 77 -10.47 -11.85 -4.98
N LYS A 78 -11.32 -10.85 -4.82
CA LYS A 78 -12.64 -10.79 -5.46
C LYS A 78 -12.65 -9.66 -6.48
N LYS A 79 -13.37 -9.85 -7.59
CA LYS A 79 -13.68 -8.73 -8.48
C LYS A 79 -14.52 -7.73 -7.71
N ALA A 80 -14.04 -6.50 -7.61
CA ALA A 80 -14.65 -5.45 -6.82
C ALA A 80 -14.41 -4.09 -7.48
N GLU A 81 -15.29 -3.15 -7.20
CA GLU A 81 -15.11 -1.73 -7.56
C GLU A 81 -14.44 -0.97 -6.41
N GLN A 82 -14.54 -1.48 -5.18
CA GLN A 82 -13.99 -0.87 -3.97
C GLN A 82 -13.05 -1.84 -3.25
N VAL A 83 -12.01 -1.31 -2.61
CA VAL A 83 -11.00 -2.15 -1.95
C VAL A 83 -11.57 -2.93 -0.76
N ILE A 84 -12.59 -2.38 -0.09
CA ILE A 84 -13.22 -3.01 1.09
C ILE A 84 -13.83 -4.38 0.76
N ASP A 85 -14.26 -4.60 -0.48
CA ASP A 85 -14.86 -5.86 -0.92
C ASP A 85 -13.81 -6.93 -1.27
N THR A 86 -12.52 -6.58 -1.24
CA THR A 86 -11.39 -7.48 -1.52
C THR A 86 -10.16 -7.17 -0.66
N TYR A 87 -10.37 -6.71 0.58
CA TYR A 87 -9.32 -6.21 1.49
C TYR A 87 -8.48 -7.35 2.11
N GLY A 88 -7.81 -8.14 1.27
CA GLY A 88 -6.98 -9.27 1.69
C GLY A 88 -5.57 -9.25 1.10
N CYS A 89 -5.18 -8.16 0.44
CA CYS A 89 -3.90 -8.00 -0.25
C CYS A 89 -2.79 -7.48 0.69
N PHE A 90 -1.54 -7.76 0.34
CA PHE A 90 -0.37 -7.16 1.00
C PHE A 90 -0.29 -5.66 0.71
N ALA A 91 -0.47 -5.22 -0.54
CA ALA A 91 -0.40 -3.80 -0.86
C ALA A 91 -1.33 -3.38 -1.99
N PHE A 92 -1.75 -2.11 -1.94
CA PHE A 92 -2.54 -1.46 -2.98
C PHE A 92 -2.24 0.04 -3.06
N HIS A 93 -2.61 0.65 -4.18
CA HIS A 93 -2.49 2.09 -4.41
C HIS A 93 -3.79 2.78 -4.02
N SER A 94 -3.75 3.57 -2.95
CA SER A 94 -4.88 4.35 -2.45
C SER A 94 -4.78 5.78 -3.00
N GLY A 95 -5.84 6.30 -3.62
CA GLY A 95 -5.77 7.48 -4.49
C GLY A 95 -6.60 7.31 -5.76
N LEU A 96 -6.41 8.10 -6.81
CA LEU A 96 -5.42 9.17 -7.01
C LEU A 96 -6.05 10.56 -7.02
N ILE A 97 -7.35 10.67 -7.33
CA ILE A 97 -8.11 11.91 -7.15
C ILE A 97 -8.43 12.15 -5.68
N SER A 98 -8.79 11.09 -4.98
CA SER A 98 -9.19 11.12 -3.58
C SER A 98 -8.60 9.95 -2.80
N ASN A 99 -8.35 10.13 -1.51
CA ASN A 99 -7.67 9.14 -0.68
C ASN A 99 -8.23 9.11 0.75
N GLY A 100 -8.02 7.99 1.45
CA GLY A 100 -8.34 7.85 2.86
C GLY A 100 -9.83 7.63 3.12
N CYS A 101 -10.25 7.90 4.36
CA CYS A 101 -11.64 7.78 4.79
C CYS A 101 -12.42 9.04 4.43
N PRO A 102 -13.50 8.94 3.63
CA PRO A 102 -14.33 10.10 3.33
C PRO A 102 -14.96 10.67 4.60
N GLY A 103 -14.88 12.00 4.74
CA GLY A 103 -15.67 12.74 5.72
C GLY A 103 -17.11 12.97 5.25
N PRO A 104 -17.95 13.62 6.07
CA PRO A 104 -19.36 13.88 5.71
C PRO A 104 -19.56 14.75 4.45
N GLU A 105 -18.54 15.52 4.06
CA GLU A 105 -18.56 16.40 2.88
C GLU A 105 -17.89 15.76 1.65
N ASP A 106 -17.32 14.57 1.81
CA ASP A 106 -16.69 13.82 0.73
C ASP A 106 -17.73 12.94 0.01
N ASN A 107 -17.53 12.74 -1.29
CA ASN A 107 -18.36 11.87 -2.13
C ASN A 107 -17.47 10.90 -2.91
N HIS A 108 -16.54 10.27 -2.22
CA HIS A 108 -15.64 9.26 -2.76
C HIS A 108 -15.63 8.02 -1.87
N GLU A 109 -15.29 6.88 -2.46
CA GLU A 109 -15.18 5.63 -1.72
C GLU A 109 -13.96 5.62 -0.80
N LEU A 110 -13.97 4.74 0.20
CA LEU A 110 -12.83 4.53 1.08
C LEU A 110 -11.59 4.13 0.24
N HIS A 111 -10.49 4.85 0.42
CA HIS A 111 -9.24 4.70 -0.34
C HIS A 111 -9.27 5.13 -1.82
N GLY A 112 -10.35 5.78 -2.26
CA GLY A 112 -10.46 6.31 -3.62
C GLY A 112 -10.62 5.22 -4.68
N GLU A 113 -10.46 5.63 -5.93
CA GLU A 113 -10.78 4.81 -7.10
C GLU A 113 -9.66 3.85 -7.54
N MET A 114 -8.39 4.20 -7.30
CA MET A 114 -7.25 3.53 -7.95
C MET A 114 -7.07 2.08 -7.50
N ALA A 115 -7.39 1.78 -6.25
CA ALA A 115 -7.09 0.47 -5.64
C ALA A 115 -7.66 -0.69 -6.45
N CYS A 116 -8.88 -0.54 -6.99
CA CYS A 116 -9.56 -1.56 -7.78
C CYS A 116 -9.70 -1.19 -9.27
N SER A 117 -9.01 -0.14 -9.75
CA SER A 117 -9.09 0.28 -11.15
C SER A 117 -8.75 -0.84 -12.12
N VAL A 118 -9.51 -0.93 -13.21
CA VAL A 118 -9.21 -1.88 -14.29
C VAL A 118 -8.00 -1.38 -15.07
N MET A 119 -6.96 -2.21 -15.18
CA MET A 119 -5.77 -1.83 -15.96
C MET A 119 -6.00 -2.06 -17.46
N ASP A 120 -5.61 -1.09 -18.28
CA ASP A 120 -5.68 -1.17 -19.74
C ASP A 120 -4.55 -2.03 -20.31
N LYS A 121 -3.36 -1.91 -19.71
CA LYS A 121 -2.17 -2.66 -20.09
C LYS A 121 -1.48 -3.24 -18.87
N ALA A 122 -0.84 -4.39 -19.08
CA ALA A 122 0.13 -4.95 -18.16
C ALA A 122 1.27 -5.59 -18.94
N TRP A 123 2.51 -5.48 -18.47
CA TRP A 123 3.67 -6.10 -19.09
C TRP A 123 4.75 -6.41 -18.06
N PHE A 124 5.72 -7.22 -18.45
CA PHE A 124 6.97 -7.40 -17.73
C PHE A 124 8.08 -6.57 -18.36
N GLU A 125 8.89 -5.93 -17.53
CA GLU A 125 10.25 -5.52 -17.90
C GLU A 125 11.24 -6.45 -17.21
N ILE A 126 12.08 -7.10 -18.00
CA ILE A 126 13.06 -8.07 -17.51
C ILE A 126 14.44 -7.43 -17.63
N THR A 127 15.20 -7.51 -16.54
CA THR A 127 16.59 -7.04 -16.50
C THR A 127 17.47 -8.05 -15.76
N ASP A 128 18.76 -7.79 -15.75
CA ASP A 128 19.73 -8.46 -14.89
C ASP A 128 19.49 -8.18 -13.39
N LYS A 129 18.87 -7.04 -13.06
CA LYS A 129 18.61 -6.61 -11.68
C LYS A 129 17.33 -7.19 -11.09
N GLY A 130 16.37 -7.55 -11.93
CA GLY A 130 15.04 -7.96 -11.46
C GLY A 130 14.01 -8.07 -12.57
N ILE A 131 12.82 -8.52 -12.18
CA ILE A 131 11.62 -8.53 -13.02
C ILE A 131 10.63 -7.53 -12.45
N LYS A 132 10.23 -6.58 -13.29
CA LYS A 132 9.24 -5.55 -12.98
C LYS A 132 7.92 -5.89 -13.63
N VAL A 133 6.85 -5.91 -12.85
CA VAL A 133 5.47 -5.89 -13.35
C VAL A 133 5.09 -4.42 -13.52
N CYS A 134 4.68 -4.06 -14.73
CA CYS A 134 4.25 -2.71 -15.09
C CYS A 134 2.82 -2.74 -15.60
N GLY A 135 2.15 -1.59 -15.56
CA GLY A 135 0.81 -1.45 -16.08
C GLY A 135 0.42 0.01 -16.27
N GLU A 136 -0.66 0.22 -17.01
CA GLU A 136 -1.23 1.53 -17.32
C GLU A 136 -2.76 1.47 -17.21
N THR A 137 -3.36 2.53 -16.70
CA THR A 137 -4.81 2.75 -16.76
C THR A 137 -5.09 4.24 -16.98
N GLU A 138 -5.94 4.53 -17.96
CA GLU A 138 -6.45 5.86 -18.24
C GLU A 138 -7.75 6.08 -17.45
N TYR A 139 -7.70 6.99 -16.48
CA TYR A 139 -8.90 7.48 -15.83
C TYR A 139 -9.43 8.66 -16.60
N VAL A 140 -10.66 8.57 -17.11
CA VAL A 140 -11.31 9.65 -17.87
C VAL A 140 -12.76 9.81 -17.46
N LYS A 141 -13.17 11.04 -17.15
CA LYS A 141 -14.57 11.41 -16.89
C LYS A 141 -14.96 12.56 -17.82
N GLY A 142 -16.08 12.41 -18.54
CA GLY A 142 -16.52 13.41 -19.53
C GLY A 142 -16.73 14.82 -18.97
N PHE A 143 -17.04 14.92 -17.67
CA PHE A 143 -17.12 16.18 -16.92
C PHE A 143 -16.34 16.06 -15.60
N GLY A 144 -15.08 15.63 -15.68
CA GLY A 144 -14.23 15.48 -14.50
C GLY A 144 -12.75 15.43 -14.86
N HIS A 145 -11.97 14.75 -14.03
CA HIS A 145 -10.53 14.63 -14.22
C HIS A 145 -10.15 13.59 -15.27
N HIS A 146 -8.96 13.77 -15.83
CA HIS A 146 -8.37 12.91 -16.84
C HIS A 146 -6.88 12.72 -16.54
N TYR A 147 -6.47 11.49 -16.26
CA TYR A 147 -5.07 11.14 -15.98
C TYR A 147 -4.68 9.76 -16.49
N MET A 148 -3.36 9.56 -16.65
CA MET A 148 -2.75 8.25 -16.81
C MET A 148 -2.08 7.86 -15.49
N ALA A 149 -2.41 6.67 -14.98
CA ALA A 149 -1.70 6.05 -13.87
C ALA A 149 -0.87 4.87 -14.38
N SER A 150 0.40 4.84 -13.98
CA SER A 150 1.39 3.85 -14.41
C SER A 150 2.04 3.19 -13.19
N PRO A 151 1.34 2.28 -12.49
CA PRO A 151 1.93 1.53 -11.38
C PRO A 151 2.97 0.52 -11.88
N SER A 152 3.98 0.28 -11.03
CA SER A 152 4.91 -0.81 -11.23
C SER A 152 5.44 -1.39 -9.92
N VAL A 153 5.80 -2.67 -9.93
CA VAL A 153 6.49 -3.34 -8.82
C VAL A 153 7.62 -4.23 -9.35
N GLU A 154 8.82 -4.05 -8.81
CA GLU A 154 10.03 -4.81 -9.14
C GLU A 154 10.38 -5.80 -8.01
N MET A 155 10.51 -7.09 -8.33
CA MET A 155 11.21 -8.04 -7.47
C MET A 155 12.68 -8.09 -7.89
N VAL A 156 13.57 -7.83 -6.94
CA VAL A 156 15.01 -7.72 -7.19
C VAL A 156 15.66 -9.10 -7.07
N SER A 157 16.65 -9.36 -7.93
CA SER A 157 17.39 -10.62 -8.00
C SER A 157 18.16 -10.87 -6.70
N GLY A 158 17.98 -12.03 -6.06
CA GLY A 158 18.70 -12.42 -4.86
C GLY A 158 18.31 -11.69 -3.57
N GLU A 159 17.32 -10.79 -3.64
CA GLU A 159 16.95 -9.91 -2.52
C GLU A 159 15.60 -10.31 -1.90
N SER A 160 15.41 -9.96 -0.63
CA SER A 160 14.17 -10.16 0.13
C SER A 160 13.29 -8.90 0.19
N PHE A 161 13.32 -8.08 -0.88
CA PHE A 161 12.53 -6.86 -0.97
C PHE A 161 12.03 -6.58 -2.38
N ILE A 162 11.02 -5.72 -2.46
CA ILE A 162 10.43 -5.22 -3.70
C ILE A 162 10.57 -3.69 -3.78
N LYS A 163 10.51 -3.16 -5.00
CA LYS A 163 10.41 -1.71 -5.24
C LYS A 163 9.08 -1.40 -5.90
N MET A 164 8.23 -0.67 -5.21
CA MET A 164 6.94 -0.20 -5.71
C MET A 164 7.08 1.21 -6.25
N ASN A 165 6.33 1.52 -7.30
CA ASN A 165 6.25 2.84 -7.88
C ASN A 165 4.84 3.13 -8.39
N MET A 166 4.41 4.38 -8.21
CA MET A 166 3.22 4.95 -8.85
C MET A 166 3.62 6.21 -9.58
N THR A 167 3.40 6.25 -10.89
CA THR A 167 3.54 7.46 -11.70
C THR A 167 2.17 7.93 -12.17
N VAL A 168 1.90 9.23 -12.04
CA VAL A 168 0.62 9.84 -12.39
C VAL A 168 0.87 11.06 -13.25
N LYS A 169 0.23 11.09 -14.42
CA LYS A 169 0.30 12.20 -15.36
C LYS A 169 -1.08 12.79 -15.58
N ASN A 170 -1.21 14.09 -15.36
CA ASN A 170 -2.45 14.81 -15.67
C ASN A 170 -2.58 14.97 -17.19
N LEU A 171 -3.61 14.36 -17.77
CA LEU A 171 -3.94 14.45 -19.19
C LEU A 171 -5.00 15.53 -19.47
N SER A 172 -5.60 16.09 -18.43
CA SER A 172 -6.56 17.19 -18.51
C SER A 172 -5.87 18.48 -18.97
N GLY A 173 -6.64 19.36 -19.62
CA GLY A 173 -6.22 20.75 -19.88
C GLY A 173 -6.29 21.68 -18.65
N ALA A 174 -6.88 21.21 -17.56
CA ALA A 174 -7.02 21.93 -16.29
C ALA A 174 -6.15 21.31 -15.19
N GLU A 175 -5.98 22.03 -14.09
CA GLU A 175 -5.34 21.47 -12.89
C GLU A 175 -6.16 20.31 -12.32
N MET A 176 -5.45 19.33 -11.76
CA MET A 176 -6.03 18.12 -11.20
C MET A 176 -5.51 17.92 -9.77
N PRO A 177 -6.39 17.66 -8.79
CA PRO A 177 -5.93 17.28 -7.46
C PRO A 177 -5.31 15.88 -7.48
N LEU A 178 -4.33 15.67 -6.61
CA LEU A 178 -3.69 14.38 -6.42
C LEU A 178 -3.50 14.09 -4.92
N GLN A 179 -4.01 12.93 -4.52
CA GLN A 179 -3.74 12.30 -3.23
C GLN A 179 -3.26 10.88 -3.48
N TYR A 180 -2.17 10.48 -2.84
CA TYR A 180 -1.64 9.13 -2.98
C TYR A 180 -1.14 8.58 -1.65
N MET A 181 -1.45 7.31 -1.40
CA MET A 181 -0.88 6.51 -0.33
C MET A 181 -0.48 5.14 -0.88
N CYS A 182 0.77 4.75 -0.61
CA CYS A 182 1.24 3.39 -0.79
C CYS A 182 0.77 2.56 0.42
N HIS A 183 -0.36 1.88 0.28
CA HIS A 183 -0.98 1.19 1.40
C HIS A 183 -0.44 -0.23 1.53
N THR A 184 0.39 -0.50 2.55
CA THR A 184 0.96 -1.83 2.85
C THR A 184 0.33 -2.44 4.11
N ASN A 185 -0.46 -3.49 3.93
CA ASN A 185 -1.12 -4.26 4.97
C ASN A 185 -0.15 -5.28 5.56
N TYR A 186 0.83 -4.81 6.33
CA TYR A 186 1.85 -5.68 6.91
C TYR A 186 1.29 -6.66 7.95
N ALA A 187 1.81 -7.89 7.95
CA ALA A 187 1.55 -8.89 8.97
C ALA A 187 1.84 -8.31 10.36
N TYR A 188 0.94 -8.57 11.31
CA TYR A 188 1.19 -8.25 12.72
C TYR A 188 2.25 -9.21 13.28
N LEU A 189 3.32 -8.66 13.86
CA LEU A 189 4.38 -9.44 14.52
C LEU A 189 4.25 -9.28 16.04
N ASP A 190 3.94 -10.38 16.74
CA ASP A 190 3.78 -10.35 18.19
C ASP A 190 5.04 -9.81 18.90
N GLN A 191 4.82 -8.89 19.85
CA GLN A 191 5.87 -8.22 20.62
C GLN A 191 6.92 -7.47 19.80
N ALA A 192 6.66 -7.21 18.51
CA ALA A 192 7.62 -6.52 17.68
C ALA A 192 7.79 -5.06 18.08
N VAL A 193 9.03 -4.58 17.99
CA VAL A 193 9.40 -3.18 18.24
C VAL A 193 9.41 -2.43 16.91
N MET A 194 8.68 -1.32 16.86
CA MET A 194 8.68 -0.40 15.72
C MET A 194 9.80 0.63 15.90
N LYS A 195 10.63 0.80 14.87
CA LYS A 195 11.77 1.73 14.86
C LYS A 195 11.69 2.63 13.63
N GLN A 196 12.30 3.82 13.73
CA GLN A 196 12.42 4.74 12.62
C GLN A 196 13.64 5.66 12.79
N ASN A 197 14.12 6.25 11.69
CA ASN A 197 15.20 7.25 11.71
C ASN A 197 14.72 8.69 11.92
N ILE A 198 13.43 8.91 12.18
CA ILE A 198 12.85 10.21 12.55
C ILE A 198 12.50 10.23 14.04
N PRO A 199 12.30 11.42 14.67
CA PRO A 199 11.92 11.52 16.07
C PRO A 199 10.67 10.69 16.41
N GLN A 200 10.67 10.06 17.59
CA GLN A 200 9.55 9.20 18.03
C GLN A 200 8.23 9.97 18.13
N ASP A 201 8.30 11.24 18.50
CA ASP A 201 7.17 12.14 18.66
C ASP A 201 6.68 12.74 17.33
N ALA A 202 7.31 12.41 16.19
CA ALA A 202 6.80 12.74 14.86
C ALA A 202 5.46 12.04 14.59
N PHE A 203 5.23 10.85 15.17
CA PHE A 203 3.93 10.19 15.14
C PHE A 203 3.03 10.71 16.25
N LYS A 204 1.88 11.27 15.87
CA LYS A 204 0.81 11.69 16.78
C LYS A 204 -0.40 10.78 16.62
N LEU A 205 -1.05 10.42 17.73
CA LEU A 205 -2.27 9.62 17.69
C LEU A 205 -3.36 10.39 16.93
N ARG A 206 -4.13 9.67 16.11
CA ARG A 206 -5.33 10.23 15.47
C ARG A 206 -6.36 10.57 16.54
N GLU A 207 -6.83 11.82 16.54
CA GLU A 207 -7.88 12.29 17.45
C GLU A 207 -9.30 12.07 16.88
N SER A 208 -9.44 12.03 15.55
CA SER A 208 -10.70 11.78 14.87
C SER A 208 -11.10 10.29 14.95
N ILE A 209 -12.40 10.02 15.02
CA ILE A 209 -12.98 8.67 14.94
C ILE A 209 -13.72 8.56 13.60
N PRO A 210 -13.20 7.79 12.63
CA PRO A 210 -13.85 7.60 11.34
C PRO A 210 -15.21 6.92 11.45
N GLY A 211 -16.11 7.17 10.50
CA GLY A 211 -17.49 6.65 10.54
C GLY A 211 -17.61 5.11 10.53
N HIS A 212 -16.61 4.40 9.99
CA HIS A 212 -16.59 2.93 9.98
C HIS A 212 -16.08 2.33 11.31
N VAL A 213 -15.45 3.13 12.16
CA VAL A 213 -14.90 2.69 13.45
C VAL A 213 -16.00 2.68 14.50
N LYS A 214 -16.10 1.57 15.25
CA LYS A 214 -17.03 1.41 16.36
C LYS A 214 -16.26 1.28 17.68
N PRO A 215 -16.00 2.39 18.40
CA PRO A 215 -15.20 2.38 19.61
C PRO A 215 -15.80 1.50 20.71
N THR A 216 -14.95 0.80 21.45
CA THR A 216 -15.31 0.16 22.72
C THR A 216 -14.85 1.02 23.90
N GLU A 217 -15.42 0.83 25.09
CA GLU A 217 -14.99 1.57 26.28
C GLU A 217 -13.51 1.28 26.64
N LYS A 218 -13.10 0.02 26.53
CA LYS A 218 -11.70 -0.42 26.73
C LYS A 218 -10.76 0.32 25.77
N TRP A 219 -11.12 0.38 24.49
CA TRP A 219 -10.36 1.08 23.46
C TRP A 219 -10.29 2.59 23.71
N LEU A 220 -11.43 3.22 24.07
CA LEU A 220 -11.49 4.66 24.38
C LEU A 220 -10.59 5.02 25.56
N ASN A 221 -10.58 4.19 26.61
CA ASN A 221 -9.73 4.40 27.78
C ASN A 221 -8.25 4.25 27.43
N TYR A 222 -7.89 3.29 26.56
CA TYR A 222 -6.51 3.14 26.10
C TYR A 222 -6.05 4.33 25.26
N ASN A 223 -6.89 4.81 24.33
CA ASN A 223 -6.57 5.97 23.49
C ASN A 223 -6.35 7.23 24.33
N LYS A 224 -7.15 7.44 25.40
CA LYS A 224 -6.92 8.53 26.35
C LYS A 224 -5.55 8.44 27.03
N LYS A 225 -5.13 7.24 27.46
CA LYS A 225 -3.80 7.03 28.05
C LYS A 225 -2.67 7.36 27.06
N LEU A 226 -2.82 6.94 25.80
CA LEU A 226 -1.88 7.28 24.73
C LEU A 226 -1.81 8.80 24.49
N LEU A 227 -2.95 9.50 24.45
CA LEU A 227 -3.01 10.95 24.27
C LEU A 227 -2.37 11.71 25.44
N ASN A 228 -2.58 11.23 26.67
CA ASN A 228 -2.02 11.85 27.88
C ASN A 228 -0.54 11.52 28.11
N GLY A 229 0.06 10.65 27.29
CA GLY A 229 1.43 10.18 27.47
C GLY A 229 1.62 9.23 28.68
N GLU A 230 0.53 8.68 29.21
CA GLU A 230 0.55 7.65 30.25
C GLU A 230 1.03 6.30 29.70
N GLU A 231 0.86 6.09 28.41
CA GLU A 231 1.28 4.90 27.66
C GLU A 231 2.00 5.31 26.37
N SER A 232 2.86 4.43 25.85
CA SER A 232 3.49 4.62 24.53
C SER A 232 3.35 3.34 23.70
N LEU A 233 3.14 3.50 22.39
CA LEU A 233 2.95 2.38 21.48
C LEU A 233 4.10 2.28 20.49
N THR A 234 5.27 1.88 21.02
CA THR A 234 6.48 1.58 20.25
C THR A 234 6.71 0.07 20.09
N GLN A 235 6.00 -0.75 20.86
CA GLN A 235 6.08 -2.21 20.82
C GLN A 235 4.67 -2.82 20.85
N LEU A 236 4.48 -3.89 20.08
CA LEU A 236 3.19 -4.58 19.91
C LEU A 236 2.90 -5.56 21.06
N THR A 237 2.68 -5.06 22.28
CA THR A 237 2.52 -5.86 23.51
C THR A 237 1.09 -6.05 24.02
N ASN A 238 0.13 -5.24 23.56
CA ASN A 238 -1.25 -5.24 24.05
C ASN A 238 -2.28 -5.47 22.92
N PRO A 239 -2.29 -6.64 22.26
CA PRO A 239 -3.15 -6.90 21.10
C PRO A 239 -4.64 -6.61 21.36
N ASP A 240 -5.16 -6.93 22.54
CA ASP A 240 -6.56 -6.68 22.90
C ASP A 240 -6.95 -5.18 22.99
N MET A 241 -5.98 -4.28 22.90
CA MET A 241 -6.21 -2.83 22.91
C MET A 241 -6.28 -2.23 21.49
N TYR A 242 -6.02 -3.04 20.46
CA TYR A 242 -5.92 -2.58 19.07
C TYR A 242 -7.18 -2.90 18.24
N ASP A 243 -8.31 -3.15 18.89
CA ASP A 243 -9.61 -3.37 18.25
C ASP A 243 -10.59 -2.25 18.69
N PRO A 244 -11.17 -1.46 17.76
CA PRO A 244 -11.21 -1.64 16.31
C PRO A 244 -9.93 -1.30 15.53
N GLU A 245 -9.18 -0.26 15.91
CA GLU A 245 -7.88 0.09 15.31
C GLU A 245 -7.17 1.18 16.11
N ILE A 246 -5.84 1.27 16.05
CA ILE A 246 -5.04 2.40 16.56
C ILE A 246 -4.29 3.02 15.39
N VAL A 247 -4.43 4.34 15.22
CA VAL A 247 -3.86 5.08 14.10
C VAL A 247 -3.00 6.23 14.58
N PHE A 248 -1.80 6.36 14.01
CA PHE A 248 -0.94 7.53 14.18
C PHE A 248 -0.65 8.19 12.83
N PHE A 249 -0.48 9.50 12.84
CA PHE A 249 -0.07 10.29 11.70
C PHE A 249 1.31 10.91 11.96
N ALA A 250 2.14 10.93 10.92
CA ALA A 250 3.34 11.73 10.87
C ALA A 250 3.25 12.66 9.65
N ASP A 251 3.50 13.94 9.87
CA ASP A 251 3.35 14.99 8.87
C ASP A 251 4.69 15.62 8.53
N GLU A 252 4.80 16.17 7.31
CA GLU A 252 5.97 16.94 6.85
C GLU A 252 7.31 16.24 7.14
N LEU A 253 7.39 14.95 6.83
CA LEU A 253 8.55 14.09 7.10
C LEU A 253 9.85 14.60 6.48
N ASN A 254 9.76 15.40 5.43
CA ASN A 254 10.87 16.07 4.77
C ASN A 254 11.58 17.11 5.64
N GLN A 255 11.02 17.47 6.79
CA GLN A 255 11.72 18.30 7.77
C GLN A 255 12.75 17.50 8.59
N TYR A 256 12.63 16.17 8.64
CA TYR A 256 13.47 15.30 9.48
C TYR A 256 14.58 14.65 8.67
N GLU A 257 14.24 14.00 7.56
CA GLU A 257 15.16 13.18 6.77
C GLU A 257 14.81 13.25 5.27
N ASP A 258 15.81 13.14 4.39
CA ASP A 258 15.58 13.03 2.93
C ASP A 258 15.02 11.66 2.54
N ILE A 259 15.48 10.62 3.25
CA ILE A 259 15.03 9.24 3.12
C ILE A 259 14.57 8.78 4.49
N ALA A 260 13.26 8.56 4.63
CA ALA A 260 12.71 8.01 5.85
C ALA A 260 12.80 6.47 5.81
N GLU A 261 13.26 5.87 6.90
CA GLU A 261 13.40 4.44 7.08
C GLU A 261 12.66 4.00 8.33
N PHE A 262 11.88 2.92 8.20
CA PHE A 262 11.08 2.36 9.26
C PHE A 262 11.27 0.85 9.31
N GLU A 263 11.25 0.29 10.51
CA GLU A 263 11.36 -1.14 10.77
C GLU A 263 10.32 -1.62 11.76
N MET A 264 9.93 -2.89 11.65
CA MET A 264 9.22 -3.63 12.68
C MET A 264 9.97 -4.94 12.95
N VAL A 265 10.57 -5.02 14.14
CA VAL A 265 11.52 -6.07 14.54
C VAL A 265 10.85 -7.00 15.55
N SER A 266 10.62 -8.25 15.17
CA SER A 266 10.09 -9.27 16.08
C SER A 266 11.15 -9.79 17.06
N PRO A 267 10.76 -10.42 18.18
CA PRO A 267 11.70 -11.09 19.09
C PRO A 267 12.50 -12.25 18.46
N ASN A 268 12.02 -12.82 17.35
CA ASN A 268 12.68 -13.91 16.63
C ASN A 268 13.54 -13.39 15.46
N ASP A 269 14.00 -12.14 15.53
CA ASP A 269 14.85 -11.45 14.55
C ASP A 269 14.26 -11.29 13.13
N VAL A 270 13.00 -11.65 12.89
CA VAL A 270 12.30 -11.25 11.66
C VAL A 270 12.10 -9.74 11.70
N THR A 271 12.65 -9.05 10.70
CA THR A 271 12.56 -7.59 10.57
C THR A 271 11.91 -7.23 9.25
N PHE A 272 10.77 -6.56 9.32
CA PHE A 272 10.18 -5.89 8.16
C PHE A 272 10.70 -4.46 8.06
N PHE A 273 10.82 -3.95 6.84
CA PHE A 273 11.28 -2.59 6.63
C PHE A 273 10.55 -1.89 5.47
N THR A 274 10.48 -0.58 5.56
CA THR A 274 10.00 0.30 4.49
C THR A 274 10.86 1.56 4.44
N LYS A 275 11.24 1.97 3.24
CA LYS A 275 11.95 3.24 2.99
C LYS A 275 11.42 3.97 1.77
N PHE A 276 11.44 5.29 1.84
CA PHE A 276 10.96 6.16 0.77
C PHE A 276 11.59 7.56 0.88
N LYS A 277 11.56 8.31 -0.23
CA LYS A 277 11.99 9.72 -0.22
C LYS A 277 10.88 10.59 0.32
N THR A 278 11.20 11.43 1.30
CA THR A 278 10.21 12.33 1.92
C THR A 278 9.81 13.47 0.99
N ALA A 279 10.65 13.81 0.00
CA ALA A 279 10.30 14.73 -1.07
C ALA A 279 9.15 14.20 -1.97
N GLU A 280 9.00 12.88 -2.08
CA GLU A 280 7.90 12.23 -2.82
C GLU A 280 6.68 12.02 -1.90
N LEU A 281 6.90 11.57 -0.66
CA LEU A 281 5.87 11.18 0.30
C LEU A 281 6.15 11.85 1.65
N LYS A 282 5.53 13.01 1.87
CA LYS A 282 5.76 13.85 3.05
C LYS A 282 4.99 13.42 4.29
N TYR A 283 4.01 12.54 4.14
CA TYR A 283 3.13 12.11 5.22
C TYR A 283 3.26 10.60 5.40
N ALA A 284 2.95 10.11 6.60
CA ALA A 284 2.82 8.69 6.83
C ALA A 284 1.72 8.38 7.85
N THR A 285 1.09 7.22 7.69
CA THR A 285 0.15 6.67 8.66
C THR A 285 0.71 5.40 9.27
N ARG A 286 0.57 5.20 10.57
CA ARG A 286 0.75 3.91 11.23
C ARG A 286 -0.64 3.37 11.56
N TRP A 287 -0.95 2.16 11.10
CA TRP A 287 -2.26 1.53 11.30
C TRP A 287 -2.08 0.16 11.95
N LEU A 288 -2.61 0.02 13.16
CA LEU A 288 -2.52 -1.19 13.97
C LEU A 288 -3.92 -1.67 14.24
N LEU A 289 -4.21 -2.93 13.93
CA LEU A 289 -5.48 -3.56 14.21
C LEU A 289 -5.22 -5.00 14.62
N HIS A 290 -5.86 -5.46 15.70
CA HIS A 290 -5.75 -6.85 16.13
C HIS A 290 -7.07 -7.37 16.70
N ASN A 291 -7.84 -8.08 15.87
CA ASN A 291 -9.02 -8.83 16.29
C ASN A 291 -9.00 -10.26 15.72
N THR A 292 -10.13 -10.97 15.80
CA THR A 292 -10.24 -12.37 15.36
C THR A 292 -10.15 -12.51 13.84
N ASP A 293 -10.69 -11.53 13.12
CA ASP A 293 -10.89 -11.58 11.68
C ASP A 293 -9.70 -10.97 10.92
N GLN A 294 -9.09 -9.95 11.51
CA GLN A 294 -8.01 -9.17 10.91
C GLN A 294 -6.91 -8.87 11.93
N GLN A 295 -5.65 -8.96 11.49
CA GLN A 295 -4.48 -8.58 12.28
C GLN A 295 -3.45 -7.93 11.37
N VAL A 296 -3.10 -6.68 11.66
CA VAL A 296 -2.20 -5.86 10.85
C VAL A 296 -1.24 -5.08 11.73
N GLY A 297 0.02 -5.08 11.31
CA GLY A 297 1.11 -4.29 11.88
C GLY A 297 1.66 -3.32 10.84
N ALA A 298 0.80 -2.48 10.24
CA ALA A 298 1.22 -1.49 9.25
C ALA A 298 1.98 -0.34 9.96
N PHE A 299 3.26 -0.59 10.23
CA PHE A 299 4.13 0.29 11.00
C PHE A 299 4.39 1.64 10.30
N VAL A 300 4.26 1.68 8.97
CA VAL A 300 4.26 2.90 8.15
C VAL A 300 3.53 2.70 6.82
N LEU A 301 2.68 3.67 6.46
CA LEU A 301 1.94 3.80 5.20
C LEU A 301 2.31 5.16 4.57
N PRO A 302 3.29 5.20 3.65
CA PRO A 302 3.78 6.46 3.07
C PRO A 302 2.73 7.12 2.18
N ALA A 303 2.54 8.44 2.31
CA ALA A 303 1.49 9.18 1.63
C ALA A 303 1.86 10.63 1.30
N THR A 304 1.06 11.25 0.44
CA THR A 304 1.13 12.69 0.11
C THR A 304 0.38 13.56 1.10
N CYS A 305 -0.56 12.99 1.87
CA CYS A 305 -1.39 13.67 2.86
C CYS A 305 -1.93 12.63 3.88
N ARG A 306 -2.59 13.11 4.94
CA ARG A 306 -3.30 12.25 5.89
C ARG A 306 -4.49 11.50 5.23
N PRO A 307 -4.91 10.34 5.77
CA PRO A 307 -6.00 9.53 5.23
C PRO A 307 -7.39 9.97 5.73
N GLU A 308 -7.61 11.27 5.92
CA GLU A 308 -8.86 11.82 6.50
C GLU A 308 -9.86 12.32 5.44
N GLY A 309 -9.64 11.95 4.17
CA GLY A 309 -10.52 12.31 3.06
C GLY A 309 -10.01 13.50 2.24
N PHE A 310 -10.67 13.76 1.11
CA PHE A 310 -10.30 14.82 0.20
C PHE A 310 -10.50 16.21 0.82
N LYS A 311 -11.67 16.46 1.43
CA LYS A 311 -12.00 17.76 2.02
C LYS A 311 -11.13 18.12 3.22
N ALA A 312 -10.72 17.13 4.02
CA ALA A 312 -9.76 17.35 5.10
C ALA A 312 -8.39 17.79 4.54
N ALA A 313 -7.91 17.12 3.49
CA ALA A 313 -6.64 17.48 2.84
C ALA A 313 -6.70 18.85 2.17
N GLU A 314 -7.82 19.21 1.54
CA GLU A 314 -8.07 20.53 0.93
C GLU A 314 -7.94 21.63 1.98
N LYS A 315 -8.66 21.49 3.11
CA LYS A 315 -8.64 22.44 4.22
C LYS A 315 -7.25 22.56 4.86
N ALA A 316 -6.51 21.45 4.94
CA ALA A 316 -5.15 21.42 5.47
C ALA A 316 -4.10 21.96 4.49
N GLY A 317 -4.45 22.22 3.22
CA GLY A 317 -3.51 22.66 2.19
C GLY A 317 -2.53 21.57 1.74
N THR A 318 -2.91 20.30 1.88
CA THR A 318 -2.05 19.13 1.61
C THR A 318 -2.37 18.42 0.30
N LEU A 319 -3.41 18.86 -0.42
CA LEU A 319 -3.68 18.41 -1.78
C LEU A 319 -2.56 18.86 -2.72
N ILE A 320 -2.02 17.92 -3.49
CA ILE A 320 -1.12 18.27 -4.59
C ILE A 320 -1.98 18.73 -5.77
N SER A 321 -1.68 19.90 -6.35
CA SER A 321 -2.25 20.30 -7.64
C SER A 321 -1.26 19.93 -8.76
N LEU A 322 -1.69 19.05 -9.68
CA LEU A 322 -0.96 18.72 -10.91
C LEU A 322 -1.46 19.61 -12.04
N LYS A 323 -0.56 20.38 -12.64
CA LYS A 323 -0.85 21.18 -13.84
C LYS A 323 -1.09 20.28 -15.06
N ALA A 324 -1.69 20.85 -16.10
CA ALA A 324 -1.89 20.16 -17.36
C ALA A 324 -0.56 19.59 -17.90
N GLY A 325 -0.54 18.30 -18.21
CA GLY A 325 0.64 17.59 -18.70
C GLY A 325 1.72 17.29 -17.64
N GLU A 326 1.54 17.75 -16.40
CA GLU A 326 2.48 17.51 -15.31
C GLU A 326 2.43 16.06 -14.84
N GLU A 327 3.59 15.55 -14.43
CA GLU A 327 3.77 14.19 -13.95
C GLU A 327 4.42 14.19 -12.55
N ARG A 328 4.01 13.22 -11.74
CA ARG A 328 4.60 12.91 -10.44
C ARG A 328 4.84 11.42 -10.30
N SER A 329 5.89 11.06 -9.57
CA SER A 329 6.26 9.68 -9.29
C SER A 329 6.52 9.50 -7.80
N PHE A 330 6.06 8.38 -7.26
CA PHE A 330 6.20 8.00 -5.86
C PHE A 330 6.83 6.62 -5.77
N THR A 331 7.88 6.45 -4.97
CA THR A 331 8.67 5.23 -4.90
C THR A 331 8.78 4.75 -3.46
N VAL A 332 8.55 3.46 -3.25
CA VAL A 332 8.68 2.80 -1.94
C VAL A 332 9.49 1.52 -2.11
N VAL A 333 10.47 1.31 -1.24
CA VAL A 333 11.21 0.03 -1.16
C VAL A 333 10.83 -0.63 0.16
N THR A 334 10.38 -1.87 0.09
CA THR A 334 9.77 -2.54 1.24
C THR A 334 9.99 -4.05 1.16
N GLY A 335 10.12 -4.70 2.30
CA GLY A 335 10.44 -6.13 2.35
C GLY A 335 10.84 -6.59 3.74
N LYS A 336 11.70 -7.62 3.76
CA LYS A 336 12.27 -8.24 4.95
C LYS A 336 13.80 -8.08 4.93
N LYS A 337 14.40 -7.81 6.09
CA LYS A 337 15.86 -7.83 6.28
C LYS A 337 16.39 -9.22 6.62
#